data_AF-A0A377FEI6-F1
#
_entry.id   AF-A0A377FEI6-F1
#
_cell.length_a   1.000
_cell.length_b   1.000
_cell.length_c   1.000
_cell.angle_alpha   90.00
_cell.angle_beta   90.00
_cell.angle_gamma   90.00
#
_symmetry.space_group_name_H-M   'P 1'
#
loop_
_entity.id
_entity.type
_entity.pdbx_description
1 polymer ?
#
loop_
_entity_poly.entity_id
_entity_poly.type
_entity_poly.pdbx_seq_one_letter_code
_entity_poly.pdbx_strand_id
1 'polypeptide(L)'
;MQGHEDEMLVQEFLHNVTVPTDPQSGQPAGQRAHKPFIFTVALNKAVPLMYNALASGEMLPTTELHWWRTSVEGKQEHYFTTRLTDSTIVDMKLHMPHCQDPAKREFTQLLEVSLAYRKIEWEHVKSGTSGADDWRAPLEA
;
A
#
# COMPACT_ATOMS: atom_id res chain seq x y z
N MET A 1 19.59 9.13 0.13
CA MET A 1 18.37 9.72 -0.45
C MET A 1 18.16 11.03 0.27
N GLN A 2 18.63 12.13 -0.31
CA GLN A 2 18.43 13.45 0.26
C GLN A 2 17.00 13.88 -0.08
N GLY A 3 16.18 14.21 0.92
CA GLY A 3 14.77 14.57 0.75
C GLY A 3 13.73 13.46 0.96
N HIS A 4 14.15 12.24 1.34
CA HIS A 4 13.26 11.11 1.67
C HIS A 4 13.77 10.35 2.91
N GLU A 5 14.36 11.05 3.87
CA GLU A 5 15.04 10.47 5.04
C GLU A 5 14.08 9.75 6.01
N ASP A 6 12.82 10.15 5.98
CA ASP A 6 11.74 9.65 6.84
C ASP A 6 10.75 8.75 6.10
N GLU A 7 11.08 8.34 4.88
CA GLU A 7 10.26 7.49 4.03
C GLU A 7 10.94 6.14 3.76
N MET A 8 10.15 5.08 3.59
CA MET A 8 10.64 3.79 3.13
C MET A 8 10.57 3.70 1.61
N LEU A 9 11.59 3.11 1.00
CA LEU A 9 11.56 2.80 -0.43
C LEU A 9 10.75 1.52 -0.68
N VAL A 10 9.54 1.69 -1.22
CA VAL A 10 8.67 0.60 -1.68
C VAL A 10 9.10 0.11 -3.05
N GLN A 11 9.22 -1.22 -3.22
CA GLN A 11 9.67 -1.87 -4.45
C GLN A 11 8.55 -2.55 -5.23
N GLU A 12 7.51 -3.00 -4.52
CA GLU A 12 6.35 -3.69 -5.10
C GLU A 12 5.10 -3.23 -4.36
N PHE A 13 3.99 -3.18 -5.09
CA PHE A 13 2.70 -2.79 -4.54
C PHE A 13 1.58 -3.66 -5.11
N LEU A 14 0.70 -4.12 -4.23
CA LEU A 14 -0.50 -4.87 -4.58
C LEU A 14 -1.66 -4.40 -3.70
N HIS A 15 -2.78 -4.07 -4.34
CA HIS A 15 -4.00 -3.71 -3.63
C HIS A 15 -5.23 -4.06 -4.48
N ASN A 16 -6.28 -4.54 -3.83
CA ASN A 16 -7.50 -4.98 -4.49
C ASN A 16 -8.74 -4.56 -3.70
N VAL A 17 -9.72 -4.00 -4.40
CA VAL A 17 -11.03 -3.66 -3.85
C VAL A 17 -12.08 -4.34 -4.73
N THR A 18 -12.87 -5.21 -4.13
CA THR A 18 -13.86 -6.02 -4.87
C THR A 18 -15.27 -5.66 -4.46
N VAL A 19 -16.19 -5.57 -5.41
CA VAL A 19 -17.62 -5.49 -5.11
C VAL A 19 -18.24 -6.84 -5.50
N PRO A 20 -18.90 -7.56 -4.58
CA PRO A 20 -19.63 -8.77 -4.92
C PRO A 20 -20.71 -8.46 -5.96
N THR A 21 -20.76 -9.22 -7.05
CA THR A 21 -21.75 -9.06 -8.14
C THR A 21 -22.61 -10.31 -8.25
N ASP A 22 -23.90 -10.12 -8.55
CA ASP A 22 -24.80 -11.22 -8.88
C ASP A 22 -24.40 -11.88 -10.21
N PRO A 23 -24.10 -13.19 -10.24
CA PRO A 23 -23.67 -13.89 -11.45
C PRO A 23 -24.67 -13.85 -12.61
N GLN A 24 -25.98 -13.68 -12.34
CA GLN A 24 -27.00 -13.71 -13.41
C GLN A 24 -27.25 -12.34 -14.03
N SER A 25 -27.11 -11.25 -13.26
CA SER A 25 -27.42 -9.89 -13.71
C SER A 25 -26.19 -8.99 -13.87
N GLY A 26 -25.05 -9.35 -13.27
CA GLY A 26 -23.85 -8.51 -13.20
C GLY A 26 -24.00 -7.29 -12.27
N GLN A 27 -25.13 -7.15 -11.57
CA GLN A 27 -25.36 -6.02 -10.68
C GLN A 27 -24.61 -6.19 -9.35
N PRO A 28 -24.17 -5.09 -8.71
CA PRO A 28 -23.63 -5.12 -7.35
C PRO A 28 -24.64 -5.74 -6.37
N ALA A 29 -24.23 -6.84 -5.72
CA ALA A 29 -25.07 -7.63 -4.81
C ALA A 29 -24.64 -7.52 -3.33
N GLY A 30 -23.59 -6.76 -3.04
CA GLY A 30 -23.08 -6.59 -1.68
C GLY A 30 -22.20 -5.36 -1.52
N GLN A 31 -21.80 -5.10 -0.28
CA GLN A 31 -20.85 -4.02 0.02
C GLN A 31 -19.47 -4.36 -0.55
N ARG A 32 -18.73 -3.32 -0.96
CA ARG A 32 -17.31 -3.47 -1.32
C ARG A 32 -16.52 -4.13 -0.19
N ALA A 33 -15.62 -5.03 -0.56
CA ALA A 33 -14.68 -5.69 0.30
C ALA A 33 -13.26 -5.22 -0.07
N HIS A 34 -12.63 -4.50 0.84
CA HIS A 34 -11.24 -4.12 0.72
C HIS A 34 -10.35 -5.31 1.09
N LYS A 35 -9.41 -5.64 0.19
CA LYS A 35 -8.30 -6.54 0.50
C LYS A 35 -7.14 -5.72 1.08
N PRO A 36 -6.19 -6.38 1.77
CA PRO A 36 -5.06 -5.68 2.37
C PRO A 36 -4.29 -4.84 1.35
N PHE A 37 -3.77 -3.72 1.82
CA PHE A 37 -2.81 -2.89 1.11
C PHE A 37 -1.43 -3.49 1.33
N ILE A 38 -0.82 -4.03 0.28
CA ILE A 38 0.39 -4.83 0.36
C ILE A 38 1.53 -4.10 -0.33
N PHE A 39 2.63 -3.91 0.38
CA PHE A 39 3.83 -3.30 -0.17
C PHE A 39 5.09 -4.06 0.23
N THR A 40 6.10 -4.07 -0.64
CA THR A 40 7.37 -4.75 -0.38
C THR A 40 8.49 -3.74 -0.17
N VAL A 41 9.23 -3.91 0.93
CA VAL A 41 10.45 -3.13 1.26
C VAL A 41 11.62 -4.06 1.55
N ALA A 42 12.84 -3.54 1.46
CA ALA A 42 14.02 -4.23 1.99
C ALA A 42 14.10 -4.08 3.53
N LEU A 43 14.93 -4.91 4.16
CA LEU A 43 15.22 -4.76 5.60
C LEU A 43 15.87 -3.40 5.89
N ASN A 44 15.25 -2.62 6.77
CA ASN A 44 15.67 -1.25 7.09
C ASN A 44 15.36 -0.88 8.56
N LYS A 45 15.63 0.38 8.95
CA LYS A 45 15.45 0.88 10.33
C LYS A 45 14.03 0.72 10.89
N ALA A 46 13.00 0.73 10.03
CA ALA A 46 11.60 0.69 10.43
C ALA A 46 11.07 -0.73 10.65
N VAL A 47 11.74 -1.76 10.11
CA VAL A 47 11.24 -3.14 10.16
C VAL A 47 11.00 -3.66 11.59
N PRO A 48 11.92 -3.48 12.57
CA PRO A 48 11.65 -3.89 13.94
C PRO A 48 10.44 -3.16 14.56
N LEU A 49 10.23 -1.89 14.21
CA LEU A 49 9.09 -1.10 14.68
C LEU A 49 7.78 -1.62 14.09
N MET A 50 7.78 -1.99 12.80
CA MET A 50 6.63 -2.62 12.15
C MET A 50 6.28 -3.97 12.78
N TYR A 51 7.26 -4.79 13.17
CA TYR A 51 6.99 -6.03 13.90
C TYR A 51 6.37 -5.77 15.28
N ASN A 52 6.79 -4.71 15.98
CA ASN A 52 6.14 -4.31 17.24
C ASN A 52 4.68 -3.89 17.02
N ALA A 53 4.43 -3.09 15.98
CA ALA A 53 3.08 -2.66 15.61
C ALA A 53 2.18 -3.86 15.24
N LEU A 54 2.70 -4.81 14.46
CA LEU A 54 2.02 -6.06 14.14
C LEU A 54 1.70 -6.88 15.39
N ALA A 55 2.68 -7.11 16.27
CA ALA A 55 2.52 -7.96 17.45
C ALA A 55 1.57 -7.36 18.51
N SER A 56 1.49 -6.02 18.58
CA SER A 56 0.63 -5.31 19.53
C SER A 56 -0.75 -4.94 18.95
N GLY A 57 -0.94 -5.06 17.63
CA GLY A 57 -2.11 -4.52 16.96
C GLY A 57 -2.17 -3.00 16.99
N GLU A 58 -1.01 -2.34 17.00
CA GLU A 58 -0.92 -0.88 17.00
C GLU A 58 -1.58 -0.30 15.74
N MET A 59 -2.42 0.71 15.96
CA MET A 59 -3.06 1.45 14.88
C MET A 59 -2.16 2.59 14.44
N LEU A 60 -1.81 2.61 13.16
CA LEU A 60 -1.09 3.67 12.49
C LEU A 60 -2.11 4.74 12.04
N PRO A 61 -2.06 5.97 12.60
CA PRO A 61 -3.07 6.99 12.30
C PRO A 61 -3.11 7.36 10.82
N THR A 62 -1.93 7.44 10.19
CA THR A 62 -1.76 7.79 8.79
C THR A 62 -0.70 6.90 8.15
N THR A 63 -1.00 6.39 6.97
CA THR A 63 0.00 5.78 6.08
C THR A 63 -0.14 6.42 4.71
N GLU A 64 0.95 6.89 4.12
CA GLU A 64 0.94 7.48 2.79
C GLU A 64 1.90 6.75 1.87
N LEU A 65 1.44 6.49 0.65
CA LEU A 65 2.26 6.03 -0.46
C LEU A 65 2.30 7.09 -1.54
N HIS A 66 3.49 7.61 -1.82
CA HIS A 66 3.73 8.59 -2.87
C HIS A 66 4.25 7.90 -4.11
N TRP A 67 3.55 8.09 -5.23
CA TRP A 67 3.89 7.50 -6.51
C TRP A 67 4.71 8.50 -7.33
N TRP A 68 5.89 8.07 -7.74
CA TRP A 68 6.83 8.88 -8.50
C TRP A 68 6.92 8.39 -9.94
N ARG A 69 7.13 9.33 -10.86
CA ARG A 69 7.46 9.04 -12.27
C ARG A 69 8.44 10.06 -12.82
N THR A 70 9.09 9.70 -13.92
CA THR A 70 9.90 10.64 -14.69
C THR A 70 8.99 11.55 -15.51
N SER A 71 9.02 12.85 -15.24
CA SER A 71 8.32 13.89 -16.00
C SER A 71 8.93 14.08 -17.40
N VAL A 72 8.23 14.83 -18.25
CA VAL A 72 8.73 15.24 -19.57
C VAL A 72 10.02 16.07 -19.51
N GLU A 73 10.29 16.73 -18.38
CA GLU A 73 11.53 17.48 -18.13
C GLU A 73 12.68 16.58 -17.64
N GLY A 74 12.47 15.27 -17.51
CA GLY A 74 13.46 14.33 -17.00
C GLY A 74 13.66 14.36 -15.48
N LYS A 75 12.83 15.11 -14.76
CA LYS A 75 12.84 15.18 -13.28
C LYS A 75 11.86 14.18 -12.68
N GLN A 76 12.19 13.64 -11.51
CA GLN A 76 11.24 12.87 -10.73
C GLN A 76 10.11 13.78 -10.23
N GLU A 77 8.87 13.38 -10.48
CA GLU A 77 7.69 14.07 -9.98
C GLU A 77 6.76 13.12 -9.24
N HIS A 78 6.28 13.57 -8.08
CA HIS A 78 5.17 12.95 -7.38
C HIS A 78 3.89 13.26 -8.15
N TYR A 79 3.18 12.23 -8.62
CA TYR A 79 1.98 12.39 -9.45
C TYR A 79 0.70 11.84 -8.84
N PHE A 80 0.82 10.90 -7.89
CA PHE A 80 -0.32 10.25 -7.26
C PHE A 80 -0.01 9.93 -5.79
N THR A 81 -1.00 10.06 -4.93
CA THR A 81 -0.93 9.70 -3.51
C THR A 81 -2.02 8.70 -3.17
N THR A 82 -1.66 7.64 -2.45
CA THR A 82 -2.64 6.80 -1.75
C THR A 82 -2.46 6.99 -0.25
N ARG A 83 -3.49 7.48 0.44
CA ARG A 83 -3.48 7.71 1.89
C ARG A 83 -4.42 6.75 2.59
N LEU A 84 -3.95 6.12 3.66
CA LEU A 84 -4.75 5.32 4.57
C LEU A 84 -4.92 6.07 5.90
N THR A 85 -6.11 6.00 6.47
CA THR A 85 -6.38 6.47 7.83
C THR A 85 -6.71 5.30 8.73
N ASP A 86 -6.13 5.29 9.93
CA ASP A 86 -6.30 4.24 10.93
C ASP A 86 -6.03 2.85 10.33
N SER A 87 -4.79 2.64 9.87
CA SER A 87 -4.33 1.37 9.33
C SER A 87 -3.69 0.49 10.42
N THR A 88 -3.77 -0.81 10.27
CA THR A 88 -3.15 -1.80 11.16
C THR A 88 -2.41 -2.82 10.32
N ILE A 89 -1.21 -3.21 10.74
CA ILE A 89 -0.47 -4.27 10.08
C ILE A 89 -1.14 -5.61 10.42
N VAL A 90 -1.50 -6.39 9.39
CA VAL A 90 -2.20 -7.67 9.55
C VAL A 90 -1.32 -8.88 9.21
N ASP A 91 -0.29 -8.69 8.40
CA ASP A 91 0.69 -9.73 8.07
C ASP A 91 2.02 -9.12 7.63
N MET A 92 3.11 -9.83 7.89
CA MET A 92 4.46 -9.47 7.46
C MET A 92 5.22 -10.72 7.03
N LYS A 93 5.56 -10.80 5.74
CA LYS A 93 6.23 -11.96 5.14
C LYS A 93 7.61 -11.58 4.65
N LEU A 94 8.63 -12.06 5.36
CA LEU A 94 10.03 -11.87 4.99
C LEU A 94 10.51 -13.05 4.14
N HIS A 95 11.06 -12.75 2.98
CA HIS A 95 11.68 -13.72 2.08
C HIS A 95 13.01 -13.20 1.57
N MET A 96 14.06 -14.03 1.67
CA MET A 96 15.33 -13.80 1.01
C MET A 96 15.51 -14.89 -0.06
N PRO A 97 15.63 -14.53 -1.34
CA PRO A 97 15.89 -15.50 -2.40
C PRO A 97 17.13 -16.36 -2.13
N HIS A 98 17.14 -17.56 -2.71
CA HIS A 98 18.25 -18.50 -2.56
C HIS A 98 19.52 -17.95 -3.22
N CYS A 99 20.63 -17.85 -2.48
CA CYS A 99 21.87 -17.22 -2.96
C CYS A 99 22.52 -17.93 -4.17
N GLN A 100 22.17 -19.19 -4.43
CA GLN A 100 22.66 -19.93 -5.60
C GLN A 100 21.79 -19.77 -6.85
N ASP A 101 20.63 -19.10 -6.77
CA ASP A 101 19.77 -18.85 -7.92
C ASP A 101 20.28 -17.62 -8.70
N PRO A 102 20.92 -17.80 -9.87
CA PRO A 102 21.48 -16.68 -10.62
C PRO A 102 20.40 -15.73 -11.15
N ALA A 103 19.16 -16.20 -11.33
CA ALA A 103 18.05 -15.39 -11.81
C ALA A 103 17.56 -14.38 -10.75
N LYS A 104 17.95 -14.55 -9.48
CA LYS A 104 17.53 -13.71 -8.35
C LYS A 104 18.67 -12.95 -7.69
N ARG A 105 19.82 -12.88 -8.36
CA ARG A 105 21.05 -12.29 -7.82
C ARG A 105 20.95 -10.81 -7.49
N GLU A 106 20.08 -10.08 -8.18
CA GLU A 106 19.87 -8.65 -7.97
C GLU A 106 18.92 -8.34 -6.80
N PHE A 107 18.16 -9.34 -6.34
CA PHE A 107 17.28 -9.19 -5.20
C PHE A 107 18.05 -9.27 -3.89
N THR A 108 17.55 -8.52 -2.91
CA THR A 108 18.05 -8.54 -1.53
C THR A 108 17.05 -9.28 -0.65
N GLN A 109 16.62 -8.68 0.45
CA GLN A 109 15.50 -9.18 1.25
C GLN A 109 14.22 -8.51 0.79
N LEU A 110 13.15 -9.29 0.71
CA LEU A 110 11.83 -8.85 0.32
C LEU A 110 10.93 -9.02 1.54
N LEU A 111 10.55 -7.92 2.17
CA LEU A 111 9.59 -7.89 3.26
C LEU A 111 8.27 -7.35 2.71
N GLU A 112 7.32 -8.25 2.52
CA GLU A 112 5.94 -7.93 2.16
C GLU A 112 5.17 -7.57 3.44
N VAL A 113 4.57 -6.39 3.48
CA VAL A 113 3.80 -5.88 4.62
C VAL A 113 2.36 -5.67 4.17
N SER A 114 1.41 -6.29 4.87
CA SER A 114 -0.02 -6.18 4.61
C SER A 114 -0.69 -5.27 5.62
N LEU A 115 -1.41 -4.26 5.15
CA LEU A 115 -2.20 -3.34 5.98
C LEU A 115 -3.69 -3.54 5.76
N ALA A 116 -4.44 -3.70 6.85
CA ALA A 116 -5.86 -3.37 6.86
C ALA A 116 -6.02 -1.88 7.23
N TYR A 117 -7.13 -1.27 6.85
CA TYR A 117 -7.36 0.16 7.08
C TYR A 117 -8.84 0.48 7.16
N ARG A 118 -9.16 1.61 7.80
CA ARG A 118 -10.54 2.09 7.94
C ARG A 118 -10.98 2.95 6.76
N LYS A 119 -10.13 3.90 6.36
CA LYS A 119 -10.39 4.84 5.27
C LYS A 119 -9.21 4.81 4.30
N ILE A 120 -9.52 4.93 3.02
CA ILE A 120 -8.53 5.09 1.95
C ILE A 120 -8.90 6.30 1.09
N GLU A 121 -7.90 7.06 0.68
CA GLU A 121 -8.01 8.18 -0.23
C GLU A 121 -7.00 8.01 -1.36
N TRP A 122 -7.45 8.26 -2.58
CA TRP A 122 -6.65 8.26 -3.79
C TRP A 122 -6.67 9.66 -4.38
N GLU A 123 -5.50 10.21 -4.66
CA GLU A 123 -5.37 11.56 -5.20
C GLU A 123 -4.39 11.57 -6.36
N HIS A 124 -4.85 12.01 -7.53
CA HIS A 124 -3.98 12.28 -8.66
C HIS A 124 -3.53 13.74 -8.64
N VAL A 125 -2.45 14.02 -7.91
CA VAL A 125 -1.92 15.36 -7.62
C VAL A 125 -1.80 16.24 -8.89
N LYS A 126 -1.34 15.66 -10.01
CA LYS A 126 -1.15 16.44 -11.26
C LYS A 126 -2.43 16.75 -12.03
N SER A 127 -3.51 16.02 -11.78
CA SER A 127 -4.79 16.15 -12.49
C SER A 127 -5.89 16.73 -11.59
N GLY A 128 -5.66 16.83 -10.28
CA GLY A 128 -6.59 17.38 -9.30
C GLY A 128 -7.78 16.47 -8.97
N THR A 129 -7.84 15.26 -9.52
CA THR A 129 -8.93 14.31 -9.25
C THR A 129 -8.63 13.50 -8.00
N SER A 130 -9.65 13.27 -7.17
CA SER A 130 -9.54 12.43 -5.98
C SER A 130 -10.74 11.49 -5.83
N GLY A 131 -10.53 10.41 -5.10
CA GLY A 131 -11.56 9.49 -4.63
C GLY A 131 -11.27 9.08 -3.20
N ALA A 132 -12.30 8.70 -2.46
CA ALA A 132 -12.14 8.23 -1.09
C ALA A 132 -13.19 7.18 -0.77
N ASP A 133 -12.87 6.28 0.16
CA ASP A 133 -13.81 5.33 0.72
C ASP A 133 -13.56 5.18 2.23
N ASP A 134 -14.63 5.10 3.02
CA ASP A 134 -14.60 4.91 4.47
C ASP A 134 -15.53 3.77 4.87
N TRP A 135 -15.00 2.78 5.56
CA TRP A 135 -15.79 1.64 6.04
C TRP A 135 -16.94 2.08 6.97
N ARG A 136 -16.76 3.14 7.76
CA ARG A 136 -17.76 3.60 8.73
C ARG A 136 -18.83 4.52 8.15
N ALA A 137 -18.56 5.12 6.99
CA ALA A 137 -19.47 6.04 6.33
C ALA A 137 -19.61 5.62 4.85
N PRO A 138 -20.33 4.52 4.57
CA PRO A 138 -20.66 4.17 3.20
C PRO A 138 -21.41 5.36 2.57
N LEU A 139 -20.96 5.81 1.40
CA LEU A 139 -21.69 6.79 0.60
C LEU A 139 -23.10 6.22 0.36
N GLU A 140 -24.13 6.92 0.83
CA GLU A 140 -25.51 6.57 0.50
C GLU A 140 -25.66 6.59 -1.03
N ALA A 141 -26.25 5.52 -1.57
CA ALA A 141 -26.47 5.31 -2.99
C ALA A 141 -27.55 6.24 -3.56
#